data_AF-A0A7R9U236-F1
#
_entry.id   AF-A0A7R9U236-F1
#
_cell.length_a   1.000
_cell.length_b   1.000
_cell.length_c   1.000
_cell.angle_alpha   90.00
_cell.angle_beta   90.00
_cell.angle_gamma   90.00
#
_symmetry.space_group_name_H-M   'P 1'
#
loop_
_entity.id
_entity.type
_entity.pdbx_description
1 polymer ?
#
loop_
_entity_poly.entity_id
_entity_poly.type
_entity_poly.pdbx_seq_one_letter_code
_entity_poly.pdbx_strand_id
1 'polypeptide(L)'
;ADVPLLNSHQFYKAHAELEAEVKARSEEKYRSYARDLASYASTIEELKDQTNALLSGFSSLSESHAAASSHASSLAGECERLAGEKARLEAFADAVHAKLRMFDSLDEVSSAFAKASAEANASGSPEPFLPILKSLDEAMEYVRQHAHYKDAGVYTVKFKQLQSRALGLVKTYVTSSLRK
;
A
#
# COMPACT_ATOMS: atom_id res chain seq x y z
N ALA A 1 93.34 24.96 24.87
CA ALA A 1 94.45 25.90 25.12
C ALA A 1 93.88 27.29 24.95
N ASP A 2 93.70 27.99 26.07
CA ASP A 2 93.07 29.30 26.16
C ASP A 2 94.10 30.36 25.73
N VAL A 3 93.91 30.95 24.55
CA VAL A 3 94.84 31.96 24.02
C VAL A 3 94.51 33.29 24.71
N PRO A 4 95.43 33.89 25.47
CA PRO A 4 95.13 35.14 26.17
C PRO A 4 94.90 36.24 25.14
N LEU A 5 93.73 36.87 25.19
CA LEU A 5 93.34 37.99 24.32
C LEU A 5 94.27 39.18 24.57
N LEU A 6 95.37 39.26 23.82
CA LEU A 6 96.46 40.23 24.05
C LEU A 6 96.31 41.54 23.27
N ASN A 7 95.32 41.68 22.39
CA ASN A 7 95.10 42.87 21.56
C ASN A 7 93.64 43.35 21.66
N SER A 8 93.45 44.63 21.95
CA SER A 8 92.13 45.29 22.05
C SER A 8 91.22 45.01 20.85
N HIS A 9 91.77 44.96 19.63
CA HIS A 9 91.01 44.63 18.42
C HIS A 9 90.45 43.19 18.44
N GLN A 10 91.19 42.22 18.96
CA GLN A 10 90.74 40.82 19.03
C GLN A 10 89.63 40.65 20.08
N PHE A 11 89.70 41.41 21.18
CA PHE A 11 88.65 41.45 22.19
C PHE A 11 87.34 42.03 21.63
N TYR A 12 87.39 43.20 20.96
CA TYR A 12 86.19 43.81 20.39
C TYR A 12 85.54 42.94 19.31
N LYS A 13 86.34 42.25 18.49
CA LYS A 13 85.84 41.30 17.50
C LYS A 13 85.11 40.13 18.18
N ALA A 14 85.73 39.48 19.17
CA ALA A 14 85.13 38.37 19.91
C ALA A 14 83.86 38.80 20.68
N HIS A 15 83.84 40.01 21.24
CA HIS A 15 82.66 40.57 21.90
C HIS A 15 81.50 40.81 20.90
N ALA A 16 81.79 41.39 19.74
CA ALA A 16 80.77 41.63 18.71
C ALA A 16 80.20 40.32 18.14
N GLU A 17 81.03 39.29 17.95
CA GLU A 17 80.60 37.96 17.54
C GLU A 17 79.71 37.30 18.60
N LEU A 18 80.12 37.36 19.88
CA LEU A 18 79.31 36.84 21.00
C LEU A 18 77.98 37.58 21.16
N GLU A 19 77.98 38.91 21.01
CA GLU A 19 76.78 39.74 21.10
C GLU A 19 75.80 39.43 19.95
N ALA A 20 76.31 39.26 18.73
CA ALA A 20 75.53 38.84 17.57
C ALA A 20 74.94 37.43 17.75
N GLU A 21 75.72 36.49 18.30
CA GLU A 21 75.25 35.12 18.57
C GLU A 21 74.17 35.09 19.66
N VAL A 22 74.35 35.85 20.74
CA VAL A 22 73.35 35.97 21.82
C VAL A 22 72.07 36.61 21.30
N LYS A 23 72.16 37.63 20.42
CA LYS A 23 71.01 38.26 19.78
C LYS A 23 70.30 37.33 18.80
N ALA A 24 71.03 36.60 17.97
CA ALA A 24 70.47 35.60 17.08
C ALA A 24 69.75 34.49 17.86
N ARG A 25 70.34 34.03 18.97
CA ARG A 25 69.74 32.99 19.83
C ARG A 25 68.49 33.47 20.56
N SER A 26 68.42 34.75 20.96
CA SER A 26 67.22 35.31 21.57
C SER A 26 66.11 35.52 20.53
N GLU A 27 66.45 36.02 19.34
CA GLU A 27 65.51 36.18 18.21
C GLU A 27 64.93 34.84 17.71
N GLU A 28 65.74 33.78 17.67
CA GLU A 28 65.28 32.45 17.21
C GLU A 28 64.17 31.88 18.12
N LYS A 29 64.22 32.13 19.43
CA LYS A 29 63.15 31.70 20.36
C LYS A 29 61.82 32.38 20.04
N TYR A 30 61.84 33.69 19.76
CA TYR A 30 60.63 34.43 19.39
C TYR A 30 60.11 34.00 18.01
N ARG A 31 61.00 33.73 17.05
CA ARG A 31 60.62 33.19 15.74
C ARG A 31 59.99 31.81 15.84
N SER A 32 60.52 30.92 16.69
CA SER A 32 59.93 29.61 16.94
C SER A 32 58.52 29.77 17.53
N TYR A 33 58.36 30.60 18.55
CA TYR A 33 57.06 30.84 19.18
C TYR A 33 56.04 31.41 18.18
N ALA A 34 56.44 32.36 17.34
CA ALA A 34 55.58 32.92 16.29
C ALA A 34 55.17 31.85 15.25
N ARG A 35 56.08 30.94 14.90
CA ARG A 35 55.81 29.82 13.99
C ARG A 35 54.79 28.85 14.60
N ASP A 36 54.96 28.53 15.88
CA ASP A 36 54.04 27.65 16.61
C ASP A 36 52.64 28.27 16.68
N LEU A 37 52.56 29.57 17.02
CA LEU A 37 51.28 30.30 17.06
C LEU A 37 50.58 30.32 15.70
N ALA A 38 51.32 30.54 14.62
CA ALA A 38 50.79 30.51 13.26
C ALA A 38 50.29 29.11 12.87
N SER A 39 51.01 28.05 13.26
CA SER A 39 50.60 26.66 13.05
C SER A 39 49.29 26.35 13.79
N TYR A 40 49.18 26.75 15.06
CA TYR A 40 47.95 26.59 15.83
C TYR A 40 46.77 27.35 15.22
N ALA A 41 46.99 28.60 14.78
CA ALA A 41 45.95 29.38 14.11
C ALA A 41 45.45 28.69 12.83
N SER A 42 46.37 28.20 11.99
CA SER A 42 46.02 27.44 10.78
C SER A 42 45.23 26.17 11.09
N THR A 43 45.58 25.45 12.16
CA THR A 43 44.89 24.22 12.55
C THR A 43 43.47 24.51 13.05
N ILE A 44 43.29 25.61 13.78
CA ILE A 44 41.96 26.05 14.26
C ILE A 44 41.08 26.47 13.09
N GLU A 45 41.62 27.17 12.10
CA GLU A 45 40.89 27.51 10.88
C GLU A 45 40.45 26.26 10.12
N GLU A 46 41.35 25.29 9.94
CA GLU A 46 41.01 24.03 9.29
C GLU A 46 39.92 23.26 10.05
N LEU A 47 40.03 23.17 11.38
CA LEU A 47 39.02 22.51 12.21
C LEU A 47 37.66 23.21 12.13
N LYS A 48 37.66 24.55 12.10
CA LYS A 48 36.45 25.35 11.93
C LYS A 48 35.80 25.06 10.57
N ASP A 49 36.59 25.01 9.50
CA ASP A 49 36.09 24.72 8.16
C ASP A 49 35.53 23.30 8.06
N GLN A 50 36.20 22.31 8.65
CA GLN A 50 35.69 20.94 8.75
C GLN A 50 34.37 20.88 9.55
N THR A 51 34.28 21.63 10.65
CA THR A 51 33.06 21.70 11.46
C THR A 51 31.90 22.32 10.68
N ASN A 52 32.15 23.39 9.93
CA ASN A 52 31.15 24.03 9.07
C ASN A 52 30.69 23.09 7.94
N ALA A 53 31.63 22.36 7.32
CA ALA A 53 31.31 21.36 6.31
C ALA A 53 30.43 20.24 6.88
N LEU A 54 30.79 19.69 8.05
CA LEU A 54 29.98 18.70 8.75
C LEU A 54 28.59 19.23 9.08
N LEU A 55 28.48 20.44 9.61
CA LEU A 55 27.19 21.07 9.92
C LEU A 55 26.31 21.19 8.67
N SER A 56 26.88 21.64 7.55
CA SER A 56 26.16 21.72 6.28
C SER A 56 25.68 20.35 5.77
N GLY A 57 26.50 19.30 5.97
CA GLY A 57 26.13 17.92 5.66
C GLY A 57 24.98 17.43 6.53
N PHE A 58 25.00 17.71 7.83
CA PHE A 58 23.90 17.39 8.74
C PHE A 58 22.61 18.12 8.38
N SER A 59 22.68 19.40 8.00
CA SER A 59 21.52 20.16 7.52
C SER A 59 20.92 19.51 6.27
N SER A 60 21.74 19.19 5.27
CA SER A 60 21.27 18.52 4.05
C SER A 60 20.68 17.13 4.34
N LEU A 61 21.29 16.35 5.23
CA LEU A 61 20.78 15.05 5.64
C LEU A 61 19.43 15.17 6.35
N SER A 62 19.28 16.17 7.22
CA SER A 62 18.03 16.46 7.93
C SER A 62 16.91 16.83 6.95
N GLU A 63 17.20 17.70 5.98
CA GLU A 63 16.25 18.06 4.91
C GLU A 63 15.85 16.85 4.07
N SER A 64 16.82 16.03 3.66
CA SER A 64 16.54 14.80 2.90
C SER A 64 15.69 13.81 3.71
N HIS A 65 15.95 13.68 5.01
CA HIS A 65 15.15 12.83 5.89
C HIS A 65 13.72 13.37 6.05
N ALA A 66 13.55 14.68 6.22
CA ALA A 66 12.23 15.31 6.29
C ALA A 66 11.44 15.11 4.99
N ALA A 67 12.07 15.28 3.83
CA ALA A 67 11.46 15.01 2.53
C ALA A 67 11.05 13.53 2.37
N ALA A 68 11.95 12.60 2.70
CA ALA A 68 11.66 11.17 2.64
C ALA A 68 10.52 10.77 3.59
N SER A 69 10.49 11.33 4.80
CA SER A 69 9.41 11.10 5.76
C SER A 69 8.07 11.64 5.25
N SER A 70 8.05 12.86 4.69
CA SER A 70 6.85 13.43 4.08
C SER A 70 6.34 12.57 2.91
N HIS A 71 7.24 12.13 2.02
CA HIS A 71 6.89 11.22 0.93
C HIS A 71 6.35 9.88 1.43
N ALA A 72 6.95 9.29 2.47
CA ALA A 72 6.47 8.06 3.07
C ALA A 72 5.08 8.22 3.68
N SER A 73 4.81 9.33 4.38
CA SER A 73 3.48 9.64 4.92
C SER A 73 2.44 9.83 3.81
N SER A 74 2.80 10.54 2.73
CA SER A 74 1.90 10.69 1.57
C SER A 74 1.56 9.35 0.94
N LEU A 75 2.58 8.52 0.68
CA LEU A 75 2.40 7.19 0.10
C LEU A 75 1.57 6.28 1.01
N ALA A 76 1.80 6.33 2.32
CA ALA A 76 0.99 5.59 3.29
C ALA A 76 -0.49 5.99 3.22
N GLY A 77 -0.79 7.30 3.11
CA GLY A 77 -2.16 7.79 2.93
C GLY A 77 -2.79 7.33 1.61
N GLU A 78 -2.03 7.30 0.52
CA GLU A 78 -2.52 6.77 -0.77
C GLU A 78 -2.79 5.26 -0.70
N CYS A 79 -1.91 4.50 -0.05
CA CYS A 79 -2.10 3.06 0.18
C CYS A 79 -3.33 2.77 1.03
N GLU A 80 -3.57 3.55 2.10
CA GLU A 80 -4.75 3.39 2.95
C GLU A 80 -6.03 3.71 2.18
N ARG A 81 -6.03 4.79 1.38
CA ARG A 81 -7.15 5.13 0.49
C ARG A 81 -7.44 4.00 -0.49
N LEU A 82 -6.41 3.46 -1.14
CA LEU A 82 -6.54 2.36 -2.10
C LEU A 82 -7.06 1.08 -1.44
N ALA A 83 -6.58 0.76 -0.22
CA ALA A 83 -7.07 -0.37 0.55
C ALA A 83 -8.56 -0.21 0.88
N GLY A 84 -9.00 1.00 1.26
CA GLY A 84 -10.41 1.32 1.47
C GLY A 84 -11.27 1.17 0.21
N GLU A 85 -10.78 1.64 -0.95
CA GLU A 85 -11.46 1.46 -2.23
C GLU A 85 -11.57 -0.01 -2.63
N LYS A 86 -10.50 -0.79 -2.45
CA LYS A 86 -10.51 -2.23 -2.69
C LYS A 86 -11.56 -2.93 -1.83
N ALA A 87 -11.57 -2.68 -0.52
CA ALA A 87 -12.56 -3.28 0.38
C ALA A 87 -14.00 -2.91 -0.01
N ARG A 88 -14.22 -1.66 -0.45
CA ARG A 88 -15.53 -1.23 -0.97
C ARG A 88 -15.91 -1.96 -2.26
N LEU A 89 -14.97 -2.15 -3.18
CA LEU A 89 -15.20 -2.88 -4.42
C LEU A 89 -15.49 -4.36 -4.14
N GLU A 90 -14.78 -4.99 -3.22
CA GLU A 90 -15.02 -6.36 -2.78
C GLU A 90 -16.44 -6.50 -2.19
N ALA A 91 -16.82 -5.61 -1.26
CA ALA A 91 -18.17 -5.61 -0.69
C ALA A 91 -19.26 -5.38 -1.76
N PHE A 92 -18.98 -4.55 -2.77
CA PHE A 92 -19.88 -4.34 -3.90
C PHE A 92 -19.98 -5.59 -4.78
N ALA A 93 -18.86 -6.24 -5.08
CA ALA A 93 -18.84 -7.49 -5.84
C ALA A 93 -19.61 -8.59 -5.10
N ASP A 94 -19.42 -8.73 -3.79
CA ASP A 94 -20.16 -9.69 -2.96
C ASP A 94 -21.66 -9.39 -2.97
N ALA A 95 -22.06 -8.13 -2.88
CA ALA A 95 -23.47 -7.74 -2.97
C ALA A 95 -24.07 -8.05 -4.35
N VAL A 96 -23.30 -7.88 -5.43
CA VAL A 96 -23.73 -8.27 -6.79
C VAL A 96 -23.83 -9.79 -6.91
N HIS A 97 -22.84 -10.53 -6.43
CA HIS A 97 -22.84 -12.00 -6.43
C HIS A 97 -24.00 -12.56 -5.62
N ALA A 98 -24.30 -12.00 -4.44
CA ALA A 98 -25.44 -12.41 -3.63
C ALA A 98 -26.77 -12.21 -4.40
N LYS A 99 -26.90 -11.10 -5.13
CA LYS A 99 -28.07 -10.85 -5.99
C LYS A 99 -28.13 -11.79 -7.19
N LEU A 100 -26.99 -12.09 -7.83
CA LEU A 100 -26.92 -13.01 -8.97
C LEU A 100 -27.22 -14.46 -8.58
N ARG A 101 -26.73 -14.92 -7.42
CA ARG A 101 -27.00 -16.26 -6.90
C ARG A 101 -28.50 -16.55 -6.75
N MET A 102 -29.31 -15.52 -6.52
CA MET A 102 -30.77 -15.65 -6.51
C MET A 102 -31.30 -15.98 -7.91
N PHE A 103 -30.78 -15.35 -8.96
CA PHE A 103 -31.14 -15.70 -10.35
C PHE A 103 -30.63 -17.10 -10.74
N ASP A 104 -29.43 -17.49 -10.32
CA ASP A 104 -28.90 -18.84 -10.58
C ASP A 104 -29.78 -19.92 -9.93
N SER A 105 -30.21 -19.71 -8.67
CA SER A 105 -31.15 -20.62 -8.00
C SER A 105 -32.52 -20.71 -8.69
N LEU A 106 -32.96 -19.63 -9.35
CA LEU A 106 -34.22 -19.62 -10.11
C LEU A 106 -34.10 -20.45 -11.40
N ASP A 107 -32.95 -20.39 -12.08
CA ASP A 107 -32.68 -21.25 -13.23
C ASP A 107 -32.52 -22.73 -12.81
N GLU A 108 -31.96 -23.01 -11.63
CA GLU A 108 -31.94 -24.36 -11.03
C GLU A 108 -33.35 -24.90 -10.76
N VAL A 109 -34.24 -24.10 -10.15
CA VAL A 109 -35.64 -24.47 -9.90
C VAL A 109 -36.39 -24.72 -11.22
N SER A 110 -36.16 -23.87 -12.23
CA SER A 110 -36.74 -24.06 -13.57
C SER A 110 -36.25 -25.37 -14.23
N SER A 111 -34.97 -25.71 -14.08
CA SER A 111 -34.38 -26.96 -14.59
C SER A 111 -34.91 -28.19 -13.85
N ALA A 112 -35.03 -28.12 -12.52
CA ALA A 112 -35.62 -29.17 -11.70
C ALA A 112 -37.09 -29.42 -12.07
N PHE A 113 -37.86 -28.36 -12.30
CA PHE A 113 -39.23 -28.46 -12.79
C PHE A 113 -39.30 -29.17 -14.15
N ALA A 114 -38.42 -28.81 -15.10
CA ALA A 114 -38.42 -29.42 -16.43
C ALA A 114 -38.16 -30.93 -16.38
N LYS A 115 -37.25 -31.36 -15.51
CA LYS A 115 -36.94 -32.79 -15.27
C LYS A 115 -38.12 -33.52 -14.62
N ALA A 116 -38.67 -32.98 -13.54
CA ALA A 116 -39.81 -33.60 -12.85
C ALA A 116 -41.07 -33.63 -13.72
N SER A 117 -41.29 -32.62 -14.56
CA SER A 117 -42.37 -32.61 -15.56
C SER A 117 -42.19 -33.71 -16.61
N ALA A 118 -40.97 -34.03 -17.00
CA ALA A 118 -40.69 -35.14 -17.92
C ALA A 118 -40.90 -36.50 -17.23
N GLU A 119 -40.43 -36.64 -15.99
CA GLU A 119 -40.59 -37.86 -15.19
C GLU A 119 -42.06 -38.16 -14.86
N ALA A 120 -42.86 -37.16 -14.51
CA ALA A 120 -44.26 -37.37 -14.18
C ALA A 120 -45.12 -37.72 -15.40
N ASN A 121 -44.75 -37.24 -16.59
CA ASN A 121 -45.33 -37.72 -17.86
C ASN A 121 -44.98 -39.19 -18.14
N ALA A 122 -43.81 -39.67 -17.69
CA ALA A 122 -43.38 -41.05 -17.88
C ALA A 122 -43.93 -42.01 -16.79
N SER A 123 -44.08 -41.54 -15.55
CA SER A 123 -44.44 -42.36 -14.38
C SER A 123 -45.93 -42.43 -14.10
N GLY A 124 -46.75 -41.46 -14.55
CA GLY A 124 -48.20 -41.47 -14.31
C GLY A 124 -48.62 -41.33 -12.84
N SER A 125 -47.71 -40.93 -11.93
CA SER A 125 -48.00 -40.65 -10.52
C SER A 125 -47.95 -39.14 -10.24
N PRO A 126 -48.93 -38.59 -9.49
CA PRO A 126 -49.01 -37.15 -9.17
C PRO A 126 -48.24 -36.75 -7.91
N GLU A 127 -47.70 -37.70 -7.13
CA GLU A 127 -47.03 -37.43 -5.85
C GLU A 127 -45.84 -36.45 -5.92
N PRO A 128 -45.00 -36.41 -6.97
CA PRO A 128 -43.89 -35.46 -7.04
C PRO A 128 -44.30 -34.03 -7.44
N PHE A 129 -45.55 -33.77 -7.83
CA PHE A 129 -45.96 -32.45 -8.36
C PHE A 129 -46.22 -31.38 -7.31
N LEU A 130 -46.77 -31.75 -6.15
CA LEU A 130 -47.19 -30.79 -5.11
C LEU A 130 -46.02 -30.00 -4.50
N PRO A 131 -44.88 -30.62 -4.12
CA PRO A 131 -43.73 -29.89 -3.59
C PRO A 131 -43.15 -28.90 -4.61
N ILE A 132 -43.21 -29.26 -5.89
CA ILE A 132 -42.65 -28.48 -7.00
C ILE A 132 -43.52 -27.28 -7.33
N LEU A 133 -44.85 -27.45 -7.34
CA LEU A 133 -45.80 -26.33 -7.48
C LEU A 133 -45.63 -25.33 -6.33
N LYS A 134 -45.45 -25.81 -5.10
CA LYS A 134 -45.21 -24.95 -3.94
C LYS A 134 -43.90 -24.17 -4.07
N SER A 135 -42.82 -24.82 -4.49
CA SER A 135 -41.54 -24.18 -4.79
C SER A 135 -41.65 -23.13 -5.92
N LEU A 136 -42.46 -23.40 -6.94
CA LEU A 136 -42.71 -22.48 -8.05
C LEU A 136 -43.47 -21.23 -7.59
N ASP A 137 -44.50 -21.41 -6.76
CA ASP A 137 -45.29 -20.30 -6.21
C ASP A 137 -44.45 -19.45 -5.24
N GLU A 138 -43.59 -20.06 -4.41
CA GLU A 138 -42.63 -19.35 -3.55
C GLU A 138 -41.60 -18.54 -4.38
N ALA A 139 -41.08 -19.12 -5.47
CA ALA A 139 -40.18 -18.43 -6.39
C ALA A 139 -40.88 -17.25 -7.11
N MET A 140 -42.15 -17.43 -7.50
CA MET A 140 -42.95 -16.38 -8.12
C MET A 140 -43.23 -15.21 -7.17
N GLU A 141 -43.58 -15.48 -5.92
CA GLU A 141 -43.82 -14.46 -4.90
C GLU A 141 -42.56 -13.63 -4.64
N TYR A 142 -41.39 -14.29 -4.59
CA TYR A 142 -40.11 -13.62 -4.43
C TYR A 142 -39.75 -12.69 -5.60
N VAL A 143 -39.95 -13.13 -6.84
CA VAL A 143 -39.76 -12.29 -8.04
C VAL A 143 -40.72 -11.10 -8.04
N ARG A 144 -41.94 -11.30 -7.55
CA ARG A 144 -42.97 -10.27 -7.44
C ARG A 144 -42.60 -9.18 -6.43
N GLN A 145 -42.00 -9.56 -5.30
CA GLN A 145 -41.47 -8.63 -4.29
C GLN A 145 -40.26 -7.83 -4.82
N HIS A 146 -39.58 -8.33 -5.85
CA HIS A 146 -38.40 -7.70 -6.46
C HIS A 146 -38.64 -7.26 -7.92
N ALA A 147 -39.84 -6.75 -8.21
CA ALA A 147 -40.24 -6.29 -9.55
C ALA A 147 -39.42 -5.11 -10.11
N HIS A 148 -38.54 -4.50 -9.31
CA HIS A 148 -37.66 -3.40 -9.71
C HIS A 148 -36.40 -3.87 -10.47
N TYR A 149 -36.11 -5.18 -10.51
CA TYR A 149 -35.00 -5.69 -11.28
C TYR A 149 -35.30 -5.72 -12.79
N LYS A 150 -34.32 -5.33 -13.61
CA LYS A 150 -34.46 -5.20 -15.06
C LYS A 150 -34.97 -6.48 -15.74
N ASP A 151 -34.51 -7.64 -15.27
CA ASP A 151 -34.90 -8.94 -15.83
C ASP A 151 -36.08 -9.60 -15.10
N ALA A 152 -36.62 -8.98 -14.04
CA ALA A 152 -37.75 -9.52 -13.28
C ALA A 152 -38.97 -9.80 -14.18
N GLY A 153 -39.21 -8.94 -15.19
CA GLY A 153 -40.28 -9.14 -16.16
C GLY A 153 -40.10 -10.41 -17.00
N VAL A 154 -38.87 -10.67 -17.46
CA VAL A 154 -38.54 -11.85 -18.26
C VAL A 154 -38.70 -13.12 -17.43
N TYR A 155 -38.19 -13.13 -16.20
CA TYR A 155 -38.35 -14.25 -15.29
C TYR A 155 -39.82 -14.48 -14.91
N THR A 156 -40.60 -13.42 -14.67
CA THR A 156 -42.05 -13.53 -14.41
C THR A 156 -42.79 -14.21 -15.55
N VAL A 157 -42.45 -13.90 -16.80
CA VAL A 157 -43.05 -14.54 -17.97
C VAL A 157 -42.66 -16.02 -18.04
N LYS A 158 -41.39 -16.36 -17.81
CA LYS A 158 -40.92 -17.76 -17.75
C LYS A 158 -41.66 -18.55 -16.66
N PHE A 159 -41.79 -17.98 -15.46
CA PHE A 159 -42.52 -18.61 -14.35
C PHE A 159 -44.00 -18.84 -14.66
N LYS A 160 -44.69 -17.85 -15.25
CA LYS A 160 -46.08 -18.02 -15.67
C LYS A 160 -46.25 -19.12 -16.74
N GLN A 161 -45.29 -19.24 -17.66
CA GLN A 161 -45.30 -20.33 -18.65
C GLN A 161 -45.12 -21.70 -17.99
N LEU A 162 -44.17 -21.82 -17.05
CA LEU A 162 -43.96 -23.04 -16.26
C LEU A 162 -45.20 -23.41 -15.45
N GLN A 163 -45.83 -22.44 -14.78
CA GLN A 163 -47.06 -22.63 -14.01
C GLN A 163 -48.22 -23.10 -14.91
N SER A 164 -48.42 -22.46 -16.08
CA SER A 164 -49.43 -22.88 -17.03
C SER A 164 -49.19 -24.31 -17.54
N ARG A 165 -47.92 -24.70 -17.73
CA ARG A 165 -47.54 -26.07 -18.10
C ARG A 165 -47.85 -27.04 -16.97
N ALA A 166 -47.49 -26.70 -15.73
CA ALA A 166 -47.80 -27.50 -14.54
C ALA A 166 -49.31 -27.77 -14.40
N LEU A 167 -50.11 -26.71 -14.46
CA LEU A 167 -51.57 -26.79 -14.38
C LEU A 167 -52.17 -27.59 -15.54
N GLY A 168 -51.60 -27.46 -16.75
CA GLY A 168 -51.98 -28.26 -17.91
C GLY A 168 -51.75 -29.75 -17.72
N LEU A 169 -50.62 -30.13 -17.10
CA LEU A 169 -50.30 -31.52 -16.77
C LEU A 169 -51.22 -32.09 -15.69
N VAL A 170 -51.47 -31.32 -14.63
CA VAL A 170 -52.44 -31.69 -13.58
C VAL A 170 -53.83 -31.89 -14.18
N LYS A 171 -54.29 -30.96 -15.02
CA LYS A 171 -55.59 -31.08 -15.70
C LYS A 171 -55.66 -32.35 -16.55
N THR A 172 -54.63 -32.61 -17.36
CA THR A 172 -54.56 -33.78 -18.24
C THR A 172 -54.58 -35.08 -17.42
N TYR A 173 -53.82 -35.13 -16.34
CA TYR A 173 -53.80 -36.25 -15.40
C TYR A 173 -55.19 -36.50 -14.80
N VAL A 174 -55.84 -35.47 -14.22
CA VAL A 174 -57.18 -35.60 -13.63
C VAL A 174 -58.20 -36.07 -14.66
N THR A 175 -58.20 -35.49 -15.87
CA THR A 175 -59.11 -35.94 -16.94
C THR A 175 -58.84 -37.36 -17.42
N SER A 176 -57.59 -37.83 -17.33
CA SER A 176 -57.21 -39.20 -17.70
C SER A 176 -57.61 -40.20 -16.62
N SER A 177 -57.45 -39.84 -15.36
CA SER A 177 -57.86 -40.65 -14.20
C SER A 177 -59.38 -40.74 -14.06
N LEU A 178 -60.14 -39.72 -14.51
CA LEU A 178 -61.60 -39.74 -14.55
C LEU A 178 -62.18 -40.44 -15.79
N ARG A 179 -61.34 -40.78 -16.78
CA ARG A 179 -61.74 -41.52 -18.00
C ARG A 179 -61.48 -43.02 -17.92
N LYS A 180 -60.76 -43.47 -16.89
CA LYS A 180 -60.69 -44.88 -16.45
C LYS A 180 -61.79 -45.13 -15.44
#